data_AF-A0A537P1X8-F1
#
_entry.id   AF-A0A537P1X8-F1
#
_cell.length_a   1.000
_cell.length_b   1.000
_cell.length_c   1.000
_cell.angle_alpha   90.00
_cell.angle_beta   90.00
_cell.angle_gamma   90.00
#
_symmetry.space_group_name_H-M   'P 1'
#
loop_
_entity.id
_entity.type
_entity.pdbx_description
1 polymer ?
#
loop_
_entity_poly.entity_id
_entity_poly.type
_entity_poly.pdbx_seq_one_letter_code
_entity_poly.pdbx_strand_id
1 'polypeptide(L)'
;MLVIVSVTIKRATRISGRSTWENVMTRKLTTLMVPLACALAVAASAPAFAEGDCKPGKTGKIAFMLKHQKAFRYLNADVPFFVKTAEAGGYQVLVQSADHDAAKQVAQAENVITQGVDAIIIQPVDFNVAASIAEKANEAGIPIAS
;
A
#
# COMPACT_ATOMS: atom_id res chain seq x y z
N MET A 1 15.36 55.89 21.13
CA MET A 1 16.05 55.17 20.03
C MET A 1 15.26 53.87 19.85
N LEU A 2 14.28 53.75 18.94
CA LEU A 2 14.22 54.22 17.54
C LEU A 2 15.39 53.57 16.75
N VAL A 3 15.19 52.85 15.64
CA VAL A 3 14.16 52.96 14.57
C VAL A 3 13.70 51.57 14.08
N ILE A 4 12.46 51.49 13.55
CA ILE A 4 11.92 50.37 12.76
C ILE A 4 12.07 50.72 11.27
N VAL A 5 12.43 49.79 10.36
CA VAL A 5 11.81 49.60 9.02
C VAL A 5 12.47 48.48 8.18
N SER A 6 11.59 47.78 7.47
CA SER A 6 11.71 46.73 6.46
C SER A 6 12.83 46.78 5.41
N VAL A 7 13.31 45.60 4.99
CA VAL A 7 13.57 45.28 3.56
C VAL A 7 12.98 43.91 3.18
N THR A 8 11.89 43.95 2.43
CA THR A 8 11.44 43.04 1.35
C THR A 8 11.80 41.54 1.40
N ILE A 9 10.80 40.71 1.71
CA ILE A 9 10.75 39.28 1.35
C ILE A 9 10.34 39.12 -0.13
N LYS A 10 11.16 38.48 -0.99
CA LYS A 10 10.67 37.77 -2.19
C LYS A 10 11.68 36.85 -2.92
N ARG A 11 11.66 35.54 -2.62
CA ARG A 11 11.69 34.45 -3.62
C ARG A 11 11.36 33.08 -2.98
N ALA A 12 10.59 32.25 -3.68
CA ALA A 12 10.35 30.84 -3.35
C ALA A 12 11.55 29.97 -3.83
N THR A 13 11.74 28.69 -3.49
CA THR A 13 10.88 27.61 -2.92
C THR A 13 11.81 26.68 -2.07
N ARG A 14 11.53 25.49 -1.48
CA ARG A 14 10.47 24.43 -1.45
C ARG A 14 10.61 23.72 -0.08
N ILE A 15 9.59 23.66 0.80
CA ILE A 15 8.64 22.54 1.01
C ILE A 15 9.36 21.17 1.15
N SER A 16 9.18 20.32 2.17
CA SER A 16 8.50 20.33 3.50
C SER A 16 8.88 19.02 4.24
N GLY A 17 8.58 18.73 5.50
CA GLY A 17 7.93 19.46 6.61
C GLY A 17 7.61 18.48 7.74
N ARG A 18 8.04 18.76 8.99
CA ARG A 18 7.98 17.83 10.14
C ARG A 18 7.44 18.54 11.39
N SER A 19 6.13 18.77 11.46
CA SER A 19 5.52 19.55 12.57
C SER A 19 3.99 19.45 12.72
N THR A 20 3.31 18.52 12.05
CA THR A 20 1.84 18.57 11.87
C THR A 20 0.99 17.96 12.99
N TRP A 21 1.59 17.40 14.06
CA TRP A 21 0.86 16.56 15.02
C TRP A 21 0.31 17.26 16.28
N GLU A 22 0.83 18.44 16.66
CA GLU A 22 0.43 19.11 17.91
C GLU A 22 -0.76 20.09 17.74
N ASN A 23 -1.03 20.57 16.53
CA ASN A 23 -2.02 21.64 16.28
C ASN A 23 -3.46 21.16 16.02
N VAL A 24 -3.73 19.85 16.10
CA VAL A 24 -5.04 19.27 15.74
C VAL A 24 -6.01 19.24 16.94
N MET A 25 -5.52 19.03 18.18
CA MET A 25 -6.39 18.80 19.33
C MET A 25 -7.12 20.06 19.84
N THR A 26 -6.51 21.24 19.73
CA THR A 26 -6.98 22.46 20.42
C THR A 26 -8.03 23.28 19.66
N ARG A 27 -8.29 22.99 18.37
CA ARG A 27 -9.08 23.89 17.49
C ARG A 27 -10.58 23.58 17.43
N LYS A 28 -11.14 22.97 18.48
CA LYS A 28 -12.61 22.78 18.65
C LYS A 28 -13.30 23.88 19.49
N LEU A 29 -12.59 24.93 19.91
CA LEU A 29 -13.08 25.89 20.93
C LEU A 29 -12.89 27.38 20.55
N THR A 30 -13.12 27.76 19.29
CA THR A 30 -13.17 29.18 18.89
C THR A 30 -14.30 29.45 17.88
N THR A 31 -15.54 29.47 18.38
CA THR A 31 -16.73 29.87 17.60
C THR A 31 -17.07 31.33 17.91
N LEU A 32 -16.87 32.25 16.96
CA LEU A 32 -17.64 33.51 16.79
C LEU A 32 -17.07 34.41 15.67
N MET A 33 -17.97 35.10 14.96
CA MET A 33 -17.76 36.24 14.04
C MET A 33 -16.99 35.98 12.73
N VAL A 34 -17.31 36.58 11.57
CA VAL A 34 -18.54 37.22 11.04
C VAL A 34 -18.50 36.98 9.50
N PRO A 35 -19.62 36.73 8.79
CA PRO A 35 -19.61 36.35 7.36
C PRO A 35 -19.62 37.55 6.40
N LEU A 36 -19.18 37.35 5.13
CA LEU A 36 -19.85 37.83 3.90
C LEU A 36 -19.11 37.40 2.59
N ALA A 37 -19.90 36.96 1.59
CA ALA A 37 -19.64 36.91 0.13
C ALA A 37 -18.59 35.96 -0.51
N CYS A 38 -19.02 35.37 -1.63
CA CYS A 38 -18.25 34.80 -2.76
C CYS A 38 -17.36 33.56 -2.52
N ALA A 39 -17.30 32.57 -3.42
CA ALA A 39 -18.15 32.22 -4.56
C ALA A 39 -17.86 30.76 -5.00
N LEU A 40 -18.68 30.21 -5.91
CA LEU A 40 -18.51 28.92 -6.60
C LEU A 40 -18.55 27.66 -5.72
N ALA A 41 -19.59 26.85 -5.93
CA ALA A 41 -19.73 25.50 -5.37
C ALA A 41 -19.73 24.45 -6.50
N VAL A 42 -19.74 23.18 -6.08
CA VAL A 42 -20.04 21.96 -6.88
C VAL A 42 -18.86 21.24 -7.57
N ALA A 43 -18.67 19.98 -7.14
CA ALA A 43 -18.10 18.83 -7.86
C ALA A 43 -16.65 18.89 -8.40
N ALA A 44 -15.68 18.76 -7.50
CA ALA A 44 -14.44 18.04 -7.82
C ALA A 44 -14.65 16.54 -7.56
N SER A 45 -15.12 15.79 -8.57
CA SER A 45 -15.32 14.34 -8.48
C SER A 45 -13.99 13.59 -8.65
N ALA A 46 -13.14 13.61 -7.63
CA ALA A 46 -12.03 12.68 -7.54
C ALA A 46 -12.59 11.26 -7.27
N PRO A 47 -12.22 10.22 -8.03
CA PRO A 47 -12.58 8.86 -7.69
C PRO A 47 -11.89 8.49 -6.38
N ALA A 48 -12.65 8.21 -5.33
CA ALA A 48 -12.11 7.64 -4.12
C ALA A 48 -11.52 6.26 -4.49
N PHE A 49 -10.22 6.06 -4.20
CA PHE A 49 -9.70 4.71 -4.11
C PHE A 49 -10.51 3.99 -3.03
N ALA A 50 -11.07 2.84 -3.38
CA ALA A 50 -11.75 2.01 -2.39
C ALA A 50 -10.68 1.43 -1.46
N GLU A 51 -10.52 2.02 -0.28
CA GLU A 51 -9.94 1.33 0.87
C GLU A 51 -10.89 0.18 1.25
N GLY A 52 -10.70 -0.96 0.57
CA GLY A 52 -11.41 -2.19 0.91
C GLY A 52 -10.98 -2.63 2.30
N ASP A 53 -11.93 -2.70 3.24
CA ASP A 53 -11.70 -3.20 4.59
C ASP A 53 -10.99 -4.56 4.54
N CYS A 54 -9.69 -4.57 4.82
CA CYS A 54 -8.87 -5.77 4.96
C CYS A 54 -9.25 -6.54 6.24
N LYS A 55 -10.46 -7.11 6.25
CA LYS A 55 -10.91 -8.07 7.27
C LYS A 55 -9.94 -9.26 7.24
N PRO A 56 -9.30 -9.60 8.36
CA PRO A 56 -8.38 -10.73 8.39
C PRO A 56 -9.10 -12.00 7.94
N GLY A 57 -8.45 -12.73 7.05
CA GLY A 57 -9.03 -13.90 6.40
C GLY A 57 -9.22 -15.09 7.36
N LYS A 58 -9.89 -16.13 6.87
CA LYS A 58 -10.44 -17.22 7.69
C LYS A 58 -9.47 -18.38 7.88
N THR A 59 -8.41 -18.49 7.07
CA THR A 59 -7.47 -19.63 7.15
C THR A 59 -6.11 -19.25 7.73
N GLY A 60 -5.81 -17.95 7.83
CA GLY A 60 -4.52 -17.42 8.26
C GLY A 60 -3.41 -17.61 7.22
N LYS A 61 -3.72 -17.79 5.93
CA LYS A 61 -2.72 -18.21 4.92
C LYS A 61 -2.40 -17.12 3.90
N ILE A 62 -1.12 -16.84 3.70
CA ILE A 62 -0.63 -15.87 2.70
C ILE A 62 0.32 -16.58 1.73
N ALA A 63 0.07 -16.47 0.43
CA ALA A 63 1.00 -16.92 -0.59
C ALA A 63 2.06 -15.84 -0.88
N PHE A 64 3.35 -16.21 -0.92
CA PHE A 64 4.44 -15.32 -1.29
C PHE A 64 5.23 -15.92 -2.46
N MET A 65 4.90 -15.47 -3.67
CA MET A 65 5.36 -16.07 -4.93
C MET A 65 6.44 -15.20 -5.58
N LEU A 66 7.65 -15.74 -5.72
CA LEU A 66 8.83 -15.01 -6.18
C LEU A 66 9.31 -15.48 -7.55
N LYS A 67 9.48 -14.57 -8.51
CA LYS A 67 10.06 -14.91 -9.84
C LYS A 67 11.38 -15.69 -9.76
N HIS A 68 12.19 -15.45 -8.72
CA HIS A 68 13.38 -16.24 -8.36
C HIS A 68 13.72 -16.04 -6.86
N GLN A 69 14.40 -17.00 -6.24
CA GLN A 69 14.94 -16.88 -4.87
C GLN A 69 16.48 -16.90 -4.81
N LYS A 70 17.19 -16.81 -5.94
CA LYS A 70 18.65 -17.07 -6.00
C LYS A 70 19.54 -15.89 -5.61
N ALA A 71 19.03 -14.66 -5.56
CA ALA A 71 19.83 -13.51 -5.15
C ALA A 71 19.94 -13.41 -3.62
N PHE A 72 21.14 -13.07 -3.13
CA PHE A 72 21.49 -13.02 -1.69
C PHE A 72 20.47 -12.27 -0.82
N ARG A 73 19.89 -11.18 -1.34
CA ARG A 73 18.87 -10.36 -0.66
C ARG A 73 17.60 -11.16 -0.31
N TYR A 74 17.10 -12.04 -1.18
CA TYR A 74 15.90 -12.84 -0.90
C TYR A 74 16.16 -13.85 0.22
N LEU A 75 17.30 -14.56 0.15
CA LEU A 75 17.65 -15.62 1.08
C LEU A 75 17.97 -15.09 2.48
N ASN A 76 18.65 -13.94 2.58
CA ASN A 76 19.17 -13.41 3.85
C ASN A 76 18.36 -12.24 4.42
N ALA A 77 17.43 -11.66 3.65
CA ALA A 77 16.59 -10.55 4.09
C ALA A 77 15.11 -10.74 3.74
N ASP A 78 14.70 -10.63 2.47
CA ASP A 78 13.28 -10.42 2.14
C ASP A 78 12.38 -11.56 2.62
N VAL A 79 12.78 -12.82 2.36
CA VAL A 79 12.02 -14.01 2.76
C VAL A 79 12.00 -14.19 4.28
N PRO A 80 13.15 -14.25 4.99
CA PRO A 80 13.13 -14.44 6.44
C PRO A 80 12.47 -13.27 7.20
N PHE A 81 12.59 -12.02 6.74
CA PHE A 81 11.86 -10.91 7.35
C PHE A 81 10.35 -10.97 7.09
N PHE A 82 9.92 -11.31 5.87
CA PHE A 82 8.50 -11.44 5.56
C PHE A 82 7.85 -12.57 6.35
N VAL A 83 8.42 -13.78 6.30
CA VAL A 83 7.92 -14.96 7.02
C VAL A 83 7.82 -14.67 8.52
N LYS A 84 8.91 -14.18 9.15
CA LYS A 84 8.91 -13.86 10.59
C LYS A 84 7.85 -12.81 10.97
N THR A 85 7.59 -11.83 10.10
CA THR A 85 6.61 -10.76 10.38
C THR A 85 5.17 -11.28 10.25
N ALA A 86 4.91 -12.12 9.24
CA ALA A 86 3.62 -12.77 9.04
C ALA A 86 3.30 -13.78 10.16
N GLU A 87 4.27 -14.63 10.53
CA GLU A 87 4.14 -15.60 11.63
C GLU A 87 3.92 -14.90 12.98
N ALA A 88 4.60 -13.78 13.24
CA ALA A 88 4.35 -12.95 14.43
C ALA A 88 2.95 -12.31 14.44
N GLY A 89 2.31 -12.16 13.29
CA GLY A 89 0.90 -11.77 13.14
C GLY A 89 -0.09 -12.95 13.19
N GLY A 90 0.39 -14.19 13.34
CA GLY A 90 -0.43 -15.40 13.34
C GLY A 90 -0.71 -16.01 11.97
N TYR A 91 -0.03 -15.54 10.90
CA TYR A 91 -0.24 -16.02 9.53
C TYR A 91 0.80 -17.06 9.10
N GLN A 92 0.36 -18.12 8.43
CA GLN A 92 1.21 -19.09 7.74
C GLN A 92 1.56 -18.57 6.34
N VAL A 93 2.85 -18.55 6.00
CA VAL A 93 3.33 -18.14 4.67
C VAL A 93 3.66 -19.35 3.79
N LEU A 94 3.09 -19.38 2.59
CA LEU A 94 3.46 -20.31 1.52
C LEU A 94 4.46 -19.61 0.58
N VAL A 95 5.76 -19.73 0.89
CA VAL A 95 6.83 -19.20 0.02
C VAL A 95 7.03 -20.14 -1.17
N GLN A 96 6.96 -19.60 -2.39
CA GLN A 96 7.17 -20.36 -3.63
C GLN A 96 8.04 -19.57 -4.60
N SER A 97 8.74 -20.26 -5.51
CA SER A 97 9.48 -19.59 -6.58
C SER A 97 9.31 -20.22 -7.96
N ALA A 98 9.25 -19.34 -8.96
CA ALA A 98 9.04 -19.68 -10.37
C ALA A 98 10.34 -19.92 -11.15
N ASP A 99 11.53 -19.59 -10.62
CA ASP A 99 12.81 -19.73 -11.33
C ASP A 99 12.90 -19.06 -12.73
N HIS A 100 12.17 -17.97 -12.93
CA HIS A 100 11.92 -17.27 -14.20
C HIS A 100 11.02 -18.00 -15.22
N ASP A 101 10.35 -19.09 -14.84
CA ASP A 101 9.36 -19.77 -15.66
C ASP A 101 7.96 -19.17 -15.44
N ALA A 102 7.42 -18.54 -16.48
CA ALA A 102 6.10 -17.92 -16.49
C ALA A 102 4.96 -18.93 -16.31
N ALA A 103 5.03 -20.10 -16.95
CA ALA A 103 3.99 -21.13 -16.87
C ALA A 103 3.97 -21.78 -15.48
N LYS A 104 5.16 -22.01 -14.90
CA LYS A 104 5.31 -22.42 -13.50
C LYS A 104 4.69 -21.41 -12.53
N GLN A 105 4.84 -20.11 -12.76
CA GLN A 105 4.23 -19.10 -11.88
C GLN A 105 2.70 -19.06 -11.97
N VAL A 106 2.12 -19.23 -13.17
CA VAL A 106 0.66 -19.33 -13.34
C VAL A 106 0.12 -20.58 -12.65
N ALA A 107 0.77 -21.74 -12.84
CA ALA A 107 0.39 -22.96 -12.15
C ALA A 107 0.54 -22.85 -10.61
N GLN A 108 1.56 -22.14 -10.12
CA GLN A 108 1.72 -21.86 -8.69
C GLN A 108 0.55 -21.01 -8.15
N ALA A 109 0.14 -19.97 -8.89
CA ALA A 109 -0.99 -19.13 -8.53
C ALA A 109 -2.31 -19.90 -8.48
N GLU A 110 -2.60 -20.71 -9.51
CA GLU A 110 -3.78 -21.57 -9.56
C GLU A 110 -3.84 -22.51 -8.36
N ASN A 111 -2.70 -23.13 -8.00
CA ASN A 111 -2.62 -24.01 -6.84
C ASN A 111 -2.86 -23.30 -5.50
N VAL A 112 -2.39 -22.06 -5.30
CA VAL A 112 -2.66 -21.33 -4.03
C VAL A 112 -4.09 -20.78 -3.98
N ILE A 113 -4.66 -20.37 -5.11
CA ILE A 113 -6.07 -19.99 -5.23
C ILE A 113 -6.97 -21.19 -4.89
N THR A 114 -6.71 -22.37 -5.44
CA THR A 114 -7.44 -23.62 -5.12
C THR A 114 -7.26 -24.04 -3.65
N GLN A 115 -6.16 -23.69 -3.00
CA GLN A 115 -5.93 -23.94 -1.56
C GLN A 115 -6.68 -22.96 -0.64
N GLY A 116 -7.33 -21.92 -1.17
CA GLY A 116 -8.07 -20.94 -0.38
C GLY A 116 -7.18 -20.09 0.52
N VAL A 117 -6.07 -19.56 -0.01
CA VAL A 117 -5.27 -18.56 0.71
C VAL A 117 -6.05 -17.24 0.87
N ASP A 118 -5.82 -16.54 1.97
CA ASP A 118 -6.51 -15.29 2.29
C ASP A 118 -5.91 -14.07 1.57
N ALA A 119 -4.66 -14.16 1.11
CA ALA A 119 -3.99 -13.12 0.32
C ALA A 119 -2.86 -13.70 -0.55
N ILE A 120 -2.57 -13.02 -1.67
CA ILE A 120 -1.48 -13.35 -2.60
C ILE A 120 -0.53 -12.17 -2.74
N ILE A 121 0.76 -12.37 -2.47
CA ILE A 121 1.82 -11.41 -2.79
C ILE A 121 2.74 -12.03 -3.84
N ILE A 122 2.86 -11.37 -4.99
CA ILE A 122 3.56 -11.90 -6.17
C ILE A 122 4.62 -10.94 -6.69
N GLN A 123 5.86 -11.41 -6.84
CA GLN A 123 6.82 -10.77 -7.74
C GLN A 123 6.75 -11.48 -9.10
N PRO A 124 6.05 -10.91 -10.10
CA PRO A 124 5.80 -11.60 -11.36
C PRO A 124 7.06 -11.75 -12.21
N VAL A 125 7.09 -12.79 -13.05
CA VAL A 125 8.10 -12.99 -14.11
C VAL A 125 7.96 -11.91 -15.18
N ASP A 126 6.73 -11.66 -15.65
CA ASP A 126 6.39 -10.62 -16.63
C ASP A 126 4.98 -10.04 -16.43
N PHE A 127 4.61 -9.05 -17.23
CA PHE A 127 3.35 -8.29 -17.10
C PHE A 127 2.08 -9.08 -17.48
N ASN A 128 2.18 -10.08 -18.37
CA ASN A 128 1.04 -10.91 -18.75
C ASN A 128 0.74 -11.93 -17.64
N VAL A 129 1.79 -12.49 -17.05
CA VAL A 129 1.70 -13.34 -15.86
C VAL A 129 1.08 -12.57 -14.69
N ALA A 130 1.50 -11.32 -14.47
CA ALA A 130 0.89 -10.44 -13.47
C ALA A 130 -0.61 -10.22 -13.71
N ALA A 131 -1.00 -9.87 -14.93
CA ALA A 131 -2.40 -9.62 -15.29
C ALA A 131 -3.28 -10.87 -15.15
N SER A 132 -2.86 -12.02 -15.69
CA SER A 132 -3.64 -13.26 -15.65
C SER A 132 -3.80 -13.82 -14.22
N ILE A 133 -2.77 -13.64 -13.36
CA ILE A 133 -2.88 -14.06 -11.96
C ILE A 133 -3.77 -13.09 -11.16
N ALA A 134 -3.71 -11.78 -11.44
CA ALA A 134 -4.60 -10.81 -10.81
C ALA A 134 -6.07 -11.02 -11.20
N GLU A 135 -6.35 -11.35 -12.46
CA GLU A 135 -7.69 -11.72 -12.94
C GLU A 135 -8.26 -12.92 -12.14
N LYS A 136 -7.53 -14.04 -12.11
CA LYS A 136 -7.92 -15.26 -11.37
C LYS A 136 -8.06 -15.03 -9.86
N ALA A 137 -7.20 -14.19 -9.26
CA ALA A 137 -7.30 -13.84 -7.84
C ALA A 137 -8.54 -12.99 -7.54
N ASN A 138 -8.86 -12.02 -8.40
CA ASN A 138 -10.08 -11.21 -8.30
C ASN A 138 -11.36 -12.05 -8.49
N GLU A 139 -11.37 -12.99 -9.44
CA GLU A 139 -12.49 -13.94 -9.61
C GLU A 139 -12.71 -14.81 -8.36
N ALA A 140 -11.64 -15.22 -7.69
CA ALA A 140 -11.70 -15.94 -6.42
C ALA A 140 -12.00 -15.06 -5.19
N GLY A 141 -12.06 -13.72 -5.35
CA GLY A 141 -12.22 -12.76 -4.26
C GLY A 141 -11.01 -12.64 -3.32
N ILE A 142 -9.82 -13.07 -3.77
CA ILE A 142 -8.58 -13.08 -2.98
C ILE A 142 -7.79 -11.79 -3.27
N PRO A 143 -7.48 -10.95 -2.27
CA PRO A 143 -6.68 -9.74 -2.47
C PRO A 143 -5.26 -10.08 -2.92
N ILE A 144 -4.77 -9.33 -3.92
CA ILE A 144 -3.46 -9.51 -4.55
C ILE A 144 -2.62 -8.22 -4.49
N ALA A 145 -1.32 -8.36 -4.24
CA ALA A 145 -0.32 -7.28 -4.29
C ALA A 145 0.98 -7.74 -4.96
N SER A 146 1.78 -6.81 -5.49
CA SER A 146 3.02 -7.08 -6.23
C SER A 146 4.17 -6.13 -5.94
#